data_AF-A0A7W7WT60-F1
#
_entry.id   AF-A0A7W7WT60-F1
#
_cell.length_a   1.000
_cell.length_b   1.000
_cell.length_c   1.000
_cell.angle_alpha   90.00
_cell.angle_beta   90.00
_cell.angle_gamma   90.00
#
_symmetry.space_group_name_H-M   'P 1'
#
loop_
_entity.id
_entity.type
_entity.pdbx_description
1 polymer ?
#
loop_
_entity_poly.entity_id
_entity_poly.type
_entity_poly.pdbx_seq_one_letter_code
_entity_poly.pdbx_strand_id
1 'polypeptide(L)'
;MGYRVTGPEPLSRLCVKHLRGADRVVVAFPSVDTAWVLLVGRHDDDPGRNLYDALYELAGVAPRLDERRTKPPCCADGVPPLADADLVDDLVAKARALGKARRRS
;
A
#
# COMPACT_ATOMS: atom_id res chain seq x y z
N MET A 1 -5.22 -6.17 -12.46
CA MET A 1 -5.54 -7.00 -11.28
C MET A 1 -5.19 -6.21 -10.02
N GLY A 2 -6.03 -6.24 -8.98
CA GLY A 2 -5.75 -5.62 -7.68
C GLY A 2 -6.09 -6.56 -6.54
N TYR A 3 -5.34 -6.47 -5.44
CA TYR A 3 -5.49 -7.32 -4.26
C TYR A 3 -5.35 -6.49 -2.99
N ARG A 4 -5.96 -6.98 -1.92
CA ARG A 4 -5.79 -6.46 -0.57
C ARG A 4 -4.46 -6.99 -0.01
N VAL A 5 -3.72 -6.13 0.68
CA VAL A 5 -2.44 -6.52 1.29
C VAL A 5 -2.73 -7.35 2.55
N THR A 6 -2.12 -8.51 2.65
CA THR A 6 -2.23 -9.36 3.85
C THR A 6 -1.16 -9.00 4.86
N GLY A 7 -1.53 -8.92 6.13
CA GLY A 7 -0.63 -8.65 7.24
C GLY A 7 -1.36 -7.95 8.39
N PRO A 8 -0.63 -7.55 9.45
CA PRO A 8 -1.20 -6.76 10.54
C PRO A 8 -1.70 -5.40 10.04
N GLU A 9 -2.57 -4.76 10.83
CA GLU A 9 -2.96 -3.38 10.60
C GLU A 9 -1.71 -2.47 10.48
N PRO A 10 -1.69 -1.50 9.55
CA PRO A 10 -2.78 -1.12 8.64
C PRO A 10 -2.82 -1.89 7.31
N LEU A 11 -1.97 -2.91 7.08
CA LEU A 11 -1.83 -3.55 5.77
C LEU A 11 -3.13 -4.15 5.25
N SER A 12 -3.93 -4.79 6.12
CA SER A 12 -5.25 -5.35 5.79
C SER A 12 -6.25 -4.33 5.23
N ARG A 13 -6.02 -3.02 5.42
CA ARG A 13 -6.86 -1.94 4.89
C ARG A 13 -6.35 -1.35 3.58
N LEU A 14 -5.19 -1.80 3.11
CA LEU A 14 -4.55 -1.31 1.91
C LEU A 14 -4.80 -2.23 0.73
N CYS A 15 -4.93 -1.62 -0.44
CA CYS A 15 -4.95 -2.33 -1.69
C CYS A 15 -3.75 -1.99 -2.56
N VAL A 16 -3.28 -2.98 -3.31
CA VAL A 16 -2.35 -2.77 -4.42
C VAL A 16 -3.06 -3.08 -5.72
N LYS A 17 -2.94 -2.17 -6.71
CA LYS A 17 -3.40 -2.39 -8.07
C LYS A 17 -2.24 -2.36 -9.04
N HIS A 18 -2.25 -3.29 -10.00
CA HIS A 18 -1.31 -3.29 -11.11
C HIS A 18 -1.66 -2.16 -12.09
N LEU A 19 -0.64 -1.40 -12.49
CA LEU A 19 -0.71 -0.43 -13.58
C LEU A 19 -0.14 -1.10 -14.84
N ARG A 20 1.00 -0.62 -15.34
CA ARG A 20 1.69 -1.16 -16.53
C ARG A 20 2.93 -1.96 -16.11
N GLY A 21 3.10 -3.17 -16.64
CA GLY A 21 4.28 -3.99 -16.36
C GLY A 21 4.51 -4.23 -14.86
N ALA A 22 5.66 -3.79 -14.35
CA ALA A 22 6.02 -3.87 -12.92
C ALA A 22 5.41 -2.75 -12.06
N ASP A 23 4.77 -1.74 -12.66
CA ASP A 23 4.24 -0.60 -11.93
C ASP A 23 3.00 -0.97 -11.11
N ARG A 24 2.95 -0.44 -9.90
CA ARG A 24 1.94 -0.69 -8.88
C ARG A 24 1.53 0.63 -8.24
N VAL A 25 0.29 0.66 -7.79
CA VAL A 25 -0.25 1.73 -6.95
C VAL A 25 -0.79 1.14 -5.66
N VAL A 26 -0.47 1.77 -4.53
CA VAL A 26 -1.05 1.50 -3.22
C VAL A 26 -2.17 2.51 -2.98
N VAL A 27 -3.35 2.02 -2.60
CA VAL A 27 -4.52 2.84 -2.32
C VAL A 27 -5.15 2.48 -0.98
N ALA A 28 -5.73 3.48 -0.33
CA ALA A 28 -6.60 3.34 0.85
C ALA A 28 -7.96 3.98 0.56
N PHE A 29 -9.00 3.53 1.28
CA PHE A 29 -10.38 3.94 1.05
C PHE A 29 -11.01 4.43 2.36
N PRO A 30 -11.14 5.75 2.59
CA PRO A 30 -11.88 6.26 3.75
C PRO A 30 -13.40 6.03 3.65
N SER A 31 -13.89 5.81 2.42
CA SER A 31 -15.28 5.49 2.12
C SER A 31 -15.36 4.64 0.83
N VAL A 32 -16.55 4.15 0.49
CA VAL A 32 -16.76 3.29 -0.69
C VAL A 32 -16.54 4.01 -2.02
N ASP A 33 -16.67 5.34 -2.04
CA ASP A 33 -16.60 6.21 -3.22
C ASP A 33 -15.30 7.02 -3.30
N THR A 34 -14.47 7.00 -2.26
CA THR A 34 -13.23 7.77 -2.19
C THR A 34 -12.02 6.85 -2.13
N ALA A 35 -11.05 7.08 -3.01
CA ALA A 35 -9.77 6.37 -3.00
C ALA A 35 -8.62 7.37 -2.89
N TRP A 36 -7.71 7.11 -1.95
CA TRP A 36 -6.48 7.87 -1.77
C TRP A 36 -5.30 7.08 -2.30
N VAL A 37 -4.54 7.68 -3.21
CA VAL A 37 -3.28 7.13 -3.72
C VAL A 37 -2.16 7.47 -2.75
N LEU A 38 -1.58 6.45 -2.13
CA LEU A 38 -0.51 6.60 -1.15
C LEU A 38 0.87 6.51 -1.79
N LEU A 39 1.08 5.49 -2.63
CA LEU A 39 2.36 5.22 -3.27
C LEU A 39 2.15 4.79 -4.72
N VAL A 40 3.04 5.22 -5.60
CA VAL A 40 3.17 4.72 -6.97
C VAL A 40 4.63 4.35 -7.18
N GLY A 41 4.89 3.14 -7.68
CA GLY A 41 6.25 2.65 -7.86
C GLY A 41 6.31 1.28 -8.52
N ARG A 42 7.52 0.81 -8.78
CA ARG A 42 7.77 -0.50 -9.37
C ARG A 42 7.82 -1.58 -8.30
N HIS A 43 7.26 -2.74 -8.60
CA HIS A 43 7.62 -3.98 -7.92
C HIS A 43 8.90 -4.52 -8.58
N ASP A 44 10.02 -4.35 -7.90
CA ASP A 44 11.36 -4.70 -8.38
C ASP A 44 12.08 -5.53 -7.31
N ASP A 45 13.09 -6.31 -7.69
CA ASP A 45 13.84 -7.14 -6.73
C ASP A 45 14.98 -6.34 -6.05
N ASP A 46 15.29 -5.15 -6.56
CA ASP A 46 16.29 -4.22 -6.00
C ASP A 46 15.84 -3.63 -4.64
N PRO A 47 16.53 -3.93 -3.53
CA PRO A 47 16.20 -3.40 -2.21
C PRO A 47 16.23 -1.87 -2.19
N GLY A 48 15.23 -1.25 -1.57
CA GLY A 48 15.09 0.21 -1.48
C GLY A 48 14.47 0.89 -2.71
N ARG A 49 14.40 0.19 -3.85
CA ARG A 49 13.66 0.62 -5.05
C ARG A 49 12.31 -0.06 -5.21
N ASN A 50 12.11 -1.17 -4.49
CA ASN A 50 10.86 -1.90 -4.46
C ASN A 50 9.75 -1.09 -3.76
N LEU A 51 8.58 -0.99 -4.39
CA LEU A 51 7.37 -0.43 -3.81
C LEU A 51 7.05 -1.06 -2.43
N TYR A 52 7.26 -2.36 -2.26
CA TYR A 52 6.91 -3.03 -1.02
C TYR A 52 7.74 -2.59 0.16
N ASP A 53 9.02 -2.26 -0.03
CA ASP A 53 9.85 -1.69 1.03
C ASP A 53 9.25 -0.36 1.51
N ALA A 54 8.84 0.49 0.55
CA ALA A 54 8.17 1.75 0.86
C ALA A 54 6.81 1.53 1.55
N LEU A 55 6.04 0.52 1.13
CA LEU A 55 4.76 0.17 1.73
C LEU A 55 4.92 -0.28 3.18
N TYR A 56 5.94 -1.09 3.47
CA TYR A 56 6.18 -1.59 4.83
C TYR A 56 6.70 -0.51 5.76
N GLU A 57 7.60 0.35 5.26
CA GLU A 57 8.04 1.54 5.97
C GLU A 57 6.86 2.49 6.26
N LEU A 58 6.00 2.73 5.26
CA LEU A 58 4.78 3.53 5.40
C LEU A 58 3.84 2.96 6.48
N ALA A 59 3.62 1.66 6.44
CA ALA A 59 2.76 0.96 7.39
C ALA A 59 3.40 0.80 8.78
N GLY A 60 4.70 1.06 8.94
CA GLY A 60 5.41 0.89 10.20
C GLY A 60 5.55 -0.59 10.60
N VAL A 61 5.59 -1.49 9.64
CA VAL A 61 5.61 -2.95 9.86
C VAL A 61 6.86 -3.57 9.29
N ALA A 62 7.44 -4.54 10.00
CA ALA A 62 8.52 -5.37 9.51
C ALA A 62 7.95 -6.78 9.23
N PRO A 63 7.51 -7.07 7.99
CA PRO A 63 6.88 -8.35 7.69
C PRO A 63 7.90 -9.49 7.74
N ARG A 64 7.49 -10.62 8.29
CA ARG A 64 8.24 -11.87 8.15
C ARG A 64 8.02 -12.39 6.73
N LEU A 65 9.09 -12.47 5.94
CA LEU A 65 9.02 -12.74 4.50
C LEU A 65 8.77 -14.23 4.17
N ASP A 66 8.86 -15.11 5.16
CA ASP A 66 8.74 -16.57 5.06
C ASP A 66 7.28 -17.07 5.08
N GLU A 67 6.32 -16.25 5.50
CA GLU A 67 4.91 -16.61 5.45
C GLU A 67 4.34 -16.48 4.02
N ARG A 68 3.71 -17.56 3.54
CA ARG A 68 3.05 -17.60 2.23
C ARG A 68 1.85 -16.66 2.24
N ARG A 69 2.04 -15.44 1.73
CA ARG A 69 0.98 -14.42 1.62
C ARG A 69 -0.08 -14.81 0.59
N THR A 70 -1.35 -14.78 1.01
CA THR A 70 -2.48 -14.89 0.09
C THR A 70 -2.74 -13.55 -0.59
N LYS A 71 -3.41 -13.54 -1.75
CA LYS A 71 -3.77 -12.31 -2.49
C LYS A 71 -5.28 -12.21 -2.64
N PRO A 72 -6.02 -11.94 -1.56
CA PRO A 72 -7.46 -11.75 -1.64
C PRO A 72 -7.78 -10.55 -2.55
N PRO A 73 -8.94 -10.54 -3.23
CA PRO A 73 -9.35 -9.40 -4.06
C PRO A 73 -9.34 -8.11 -3.24
N CYS A 74 -8.99 -6.99 -3.89
CA CYS A 74 -9.03 -5.69 -3.23
C CYS A 74 -10.47 -5.33 -2.86
N CYS A 75 -11.37 -5.25 -3.84
CA CYS A 75 -12.78 -4.99 -3.60
C CYS A 75 -13.54 -6.31 -3.76
N ALA A 76 -13.99 -6.90 -2.66
CA ALA A 76 -14.90 -8.04 -2.69
C ALA A 76 -16.31 -7.51 -2.95
N ASP A 77 -16.96 -7.97 -4.01
CA ASP A 77 -18.32 -7.55 -4.40
C ASP A 77 -18.49 -6.02 -4.52
N GLY A 78 -17.43 -5.34 -4.98
CA GLY A 78 -17.41 -3.88 -5.14
C GLY A 78 -17.12 -3.08 -3.87
N VAL A 79 -16.98 -3.73 -2.71
CA VAL A 79 -16.71 -3.08 -1.43
C VAL A 79 -15.19 -3.10 -1.13
N PRO A 80 -14.52 -1.94 -1.03
CA PRO A 80 -13.11 -1.88 -0.66
C PRO A 80 -12.89 -2.15 0.84
N PRO A 81 -11.66 -2.49 1.27
CA PRO A 81 -11.32 -2.58 2.68
C PRO A 81 -11.21 -1.15 3.22
N LEU A 82 -12.28 -0.70 3.88
CA LEU A 82 -12.35 0.66 4.42
C LEU A 82 -11.29 0.88 5.49
N ALA A 83 -10.67 2.06 5.51
CA ALA A 83 -9.79 2.53 6.58
C ALA A 83 -10.44 3.76 7.23
N ASP A 84 -10.31 3.92 8.55
CA ASP A 84 -10.83 5.12 9.21
C ASP A 84 -10.12 6.37 8.68
N ALA A 85 -10.81 7.51 8.62
CA ALA A 85 -10.29 8.74 8.01
C ALA A 85 -8.97 9.18 8.65
N ASP A 86 -8.87 9.13 9.98
CA ASP A 86 -7.65 9.48 10.72
C ASP A 86 -6.46 8.57 10.32
N LEU A 87 -6.72 7.27 10.11
CA LEU A 87 -5.69 6.34 9.63
C LEU A 87 -5.25 6.70 8.20
N VAL A 88 -6.18 7.07 7.33
CA VAL A 88 -5.84 7.52 5.97
C VAL A 88 -4.98 8.79 6.01
N ASP A 89 -5.34 9.76 6.84
CA ASP A 89 -4.58 11.02 6.99
C ASP A 89 -3.16 10.76 7.51
N ASP A 90 -3.00 9.89 8.50
CA ASP A 90 -1.70 9.47 9.01
C ASP A 90 -0.85 8.80 7.92
N LEU A 91 -1.45 7.92 7.12
CA LEU A 91 -0.77 7.27 5.99
C LEU A 91 -0.38 8.29 4.91
N VAL A 92 -1.25 9.26 4.59
CA VAL A 92 -0.92 10.33 3.64
C VAL A 92 0.24 11.18 4.15
N ALA A 93 0.27 11.52 5.44
CA ALA A 93 1.36 12.29 6.05
C ALA A 93 2.69 11.53 5.96
N LYS A 94 2.70 10.23 6.32
CA LYS A 94 3.89 9.37 6.22
C LYS A 94 4.35 9.20 4.76
N ALA A 95 3.43 9.01 3.82
CA ALA A 95 3.76 8.88 2.39
C ALA A 95 4.43 10.16 1.85
N ARG A 96 3.96 11.34 2.25
CA ARG A 96 4.60 12.61 1.91
C ARG A 96 6.01 12.73 2.49
N ALA A 97 6.20 12.31 3.75
CA ALA A 97 7.51 12.32 4.40
C ALA A 97 8.51 11.39 3.67
N LEU A 98 8.08 10.17 3.32
CA LEU A 98 8.88 9.22 2.54
C LEU A 98 9.29 9.79 1.18
N GLY A 99 8.33 10.38 0.45
CA GLY A 99 8.60 11.02 -0.84
C GLY A 99 9.59 12.19 -0.73
N LYS A 100 9.58 12.93 0.39
CA LYS A 100 10.54 14.02 0.65
C LYS A 100 11.93 13.49 0.98
N ALA A 101 12.04 12.42 1.76
CA ALA A 101 13.32 11.80 2.10
C ALA A 101 14.04 11.26 0.86
N ARG A 102 13.32 10.52 0.01
CA ARG A 102 13.87 9.93 -1.23
C ARG A 102 14.30 10.92 -2.30
N ARG A 103 13.78 12.15 -2.29
CA ARG A 103 14.24 13.22 -3.20
C ARG A 103 15.53 13.89 -2.76
N ARG A 104 15.95 13.66 -1.51
CA ARG A 104 17.16 14.27 -0.93
C ARG A 104 18.37 13.34 -0.93
N SER A 105 18.14 12.03 -1.11
CA SER A 105 19.14 10.98 -1.32
C SER A 105 19.55 10.89 -2.78
#